data_AF-A0A7C1ANP8-F1
#
_entry.id   AF-A0A7C1ANP8-F1
#
_cell.length_a   1.000
_cell.length_b   1.000
_cell.length_c   1.000
_cell.angle_alpha   90.00
_cell.angle_beta   90.00
_cell.angle_gamma   90.00
#
_symmetry.space_group_name_H-M   'P 1'
#
loop_
_entity.id
_entity.type
_entity.pdbx_description
1 polymer ?
#
loop_
_entity_poly.entity_id
_entity_poly.type
_entity_poly.pdbx_seq_one_letter_code
_entity_poly.pdbx_strand_id
1 'polypeptide(L)'
;MAKDYLTTTETAKLLSVAPDTVLKWVRAGKIKSYRTPGGHARIPKETVDELLNRQKKEHTWSQVKAEKKYQYCWEYRSDNGGVSDDCKECLTYKSKASRCYELRKVSSGLGCLRIGCEVSCLECDYYKLVHGQVQSVLILCESRKILTDRSKLDFVNDLQVRFVEDEYECSYLVEKFRPDFIIIDVAYGRKRTEAFCNNLYNDPRIPVVRLILASPIMDFQEYCDNEIFGWIKKPFTLEELKNCIKGISLTEESKAS
;
A
#
# COMPACT_ATOMS: atom_id res chain seq x y z
N MET A 1 2.75 37.06 -7.48
CA MET A 1 2.61 36.22 -8.69
C MET A 1 3.75 35.20 -8.67
N ALA A 2 3.46 33.91 -8.81
CA ALA A 2 4.50 32.88 -8.81
C ALA A 2 5.30 32.96 -10.13
N LYS A 3 6.61 32.78 -10.06
CA LYS A 3 7.48 32.73 -11.25
C LYS A 3 7.23 31.39 -11.96
N ASP A 4 6.78 31.42 -13.22
CA ASP A 4 6.50 30.20 -13.99
C ASP A 4 7.77 29.45 -14.43
N TYR A 5 8.91 30.15 -14.43
CA TYR A 5 10.21 29.63 -14.83
C TYR A 5 11.29 29.92 -13.79
N LEU A 6 12.13 28.92 -13.57
CA LEU A 6 13.25 28.92 -12.64
C LEU A 6 14.58 28.89 -13.40
N THR A 7 15.59 29.54 -12.83
CA THR A 7 16.98 29.43 -13.27
C THR A 7 17.57 28.07 -12.88
N THR A 8 18.69 27.70 -13.50
CA THR A 8 19.44 26.50 -13.12
C THR A 8 19.88 26.52 -11.66
N THR A 9 20.24 27.70 -11.14
CA THR A 9 20.69 27.89 -9.76
C THR A 9 19.52 27.80 -8.76
N GLU A 10 18.37 28.39 -9.09
CA GLU A 10 17.14 28.24 -8.28
C GLU A 10 16.68 26.77 -8.27
N THR A 11 16.71 26.10 -9.42
CA THR A 11 16.35 24.68 -9.55
C THR A 11 17.31 23.78 -8.76
N ALA A 12 18.61 24.06 -8.81
CA ALA A 12 19.62 23.33 -8.07
C ALA A 12 19.44 23.44 -6.55
N LYS A 13 19.13 24.65 -6.07
CA LYS A 13 18.79 24.88 -4.65
C LYS A 13 17.56 24.09 -4.22
N LEU A 14 16.51 24.07 -5.04
CA LEU A 14 15.28 23.33 -4.73
C LEU A 14 15.53 21.81 -4.70
N LEU A 15 16.24 21.28 -5.68
CA LEU A 15 16.56 19.84 -5.80
C LEU A 15 17.74 19.40 -4.91
N SER A 16 18.32 20.31 -4.12
CA SER A 16 19.49 20.05 -3.27
C SER A 16 20.67 19.40 -4.02
N VAL A 17 20.92 19.85 -5.25
CA VAL A 17 22.04 19.38 -6.09
C VAL A 17 22.93 20.54 -6.50
N ALA A 18 24.12 20.23 -7.03
CA ALA A 18 24.99 21.25 -7.62
C ALA A 18 24.37 21.86 -8.90
N PRO A 19 24.53 23.18 -9.17
CA PRO A 19 24.05 23.81 -10.41
C PRO A 19 24.55 23.15 -11.70
N ASP A 20 25.77 22.62 -11.68
CA ASP A 20 26.36 21.89 -12.81
C ASP A 20 25.60 20.61 -13.14
N THR A 21 25.05 19.94 -12.13
CA THR A 21 24.23 18.75 -12.30
C THR A 21 22.95 19.08 -13.07
N VAL A 22 22.29 20.19 -12.72
CA VAL A 22 21.10 20.67 -13.44
C VAL A 22 21.43 21.04 -14.89
N LEU A 23 22.57 21.71 -15.12
CA LEU A 23 23.06 22.02 -16.47
C LEU A 23 23.33 20.77 -17.30
N LYS A 24 23.94 19.74 -16.71
CA LYS A 24 24.18 18.44 -17.37
C LYS A 24 22.86 17.77 -17.73
N TRP A 25 21.88 17.76 -16.83
CA TRP A 25 20.56 17.17 -17.10
C TRP A 25 19.81 17.90 -18.20
N VAL A 26 19.90 19.23 -18.24
CA VAL A 26 19.35 20.04 -19.34
C VAL A 26 20.03 19.70 -20.68
N ARG A 27 21.37 19.64 -20.71
CA ARG A 27 22.12 19.28 -21.95
C ARG A 27 21.82 17.87 -22.44
N ALA A 28 21.60 16.94 -21.51
CA ALA A 28 21.23 15.56 -21.79
C ALA A 28 19.73 15.38 -22.12
N GLY A 29 18.92 16.46 -22.13
CA GLY A 29 17.49 16.38 -22.40
C GLY A 29 16.65 15.70 -21.29
N LYS A 30 17.24 15.45 -20.11
CA LYS A 30 16.57 14.79 -18.98
C LYS A 30 15.57 15.68 -18.25
N ILE A 31 15.66 16.99 -18.46
CA ILE A 31 14.79 18.01 -17.85
C ILE A 31 14.33 18.95 -18.97
N LYS A 32 13.01 19.11 -19.10
CA LYS A 32 12.43 20.09 -20.02
C LYS A 32 12.90 21.49 -19.64
N SER A 33 13.45 22.21 -20.60
CA SER A 33 13.92 23.57 -20.39
C SER A 33 13.81 24.38 -21.67
N TYR A 34 13.70 25.70 -21.50
CA TYR A 34 13.74 26.68 -22.56
C TYR A 34 15.06 27.47 -22.48
N ARG A 35 15.56 27.95 -23.62
CA ARG A 35 16.77 28.79 -23.69
C ARG A 35 16.36 30.23 -23.99
N THR A 36 16.84 31.17 -23.19
CA THR A 36 16.71 32.60 -23.54
C THR A 36 17.61 32.93 -24.73
N PRO A 37 17.37 34.06 -25.44
CA PRO A 37 18.27 34.53 -26.51
C PRO A 37 19.75 34.66 -26.06
N GLY A 38 19.98 34.93 -24.77
CA GLY A 38 21.33 34.94 -24.16
C GLY A 38 21.89 33.56 -23.77
N GLY A 39 21.26 32.46 -24.21
CA GLY A 39 21.74 31.08 -23.99
C GLY A 39 21.50 30.51 -22.59
N HIS A 40 20.94 31.28 -21.65
CA HIS A 40 20.65 30.79 -20.31
C HIS A 40 19.42 29.87 -20.29
N ALA A 41 19.53 28.75 -19.57
CA ALA A 41 18.41 27.82 -19.41
C ALA A 41 17.36 28.37 -18.42
N ARG A 42 16.10 28.10 -18.72
CA ARG A 42 14.92 28.37 -17.90
C ARG A 42 14.11 27.08 -17.80
N ILE A 43 13.83 26.66 -16.58
CA ILE A 43 13.20 25.37 -16.28
C ILE A 43 11.79 25.67 -15.78
N PRO A 44 10.73 25.12 -16.41
CA PRO A 44 9.37 25.29 -15.93
C PRO A 44 9.23 24.78 -14.50
N LYS A 45 8.48 25.50 -13.68
CA LYS A 45 8.28 25.12 -12.27
C LYS A 45 7.68 23.71 -12.13
N GLU A 46 6.73 23.37 -12.99
CA GLU A 46 6.09 22.05 -13.05
C GLU A 46 7.12 20.91 -13.19
N THR A 47 8.12 21.07 -14.05
CA THR A 47 9.18 20.08 -14.23
C THR A 47 10.05 19.93 -12.98
N VAL A 48 10.28 21.02 -12.24
CA VAL A 48 11.02 20.95 -10.96
C VAL A 48 10.18 20.25 -9.89
N ASP A 49 8.88 20.52 -9.85
CA ASP A 49 7.94 19.88 -8.91
C ASP A 49 7.83 18.37 -9.17
N GLU A 50 7.79 17.92 -10.42
CA GLU A 50 7.85 16.50 -10.82
C GLU A 50 9.13 15.81 -10.29
N LEU A 51 10.29 16.45 -10.46
CA LEU A 51 11.58 15.92 -10.01
C LEU A 51 11.69 15.87 -8.49
N LEU A 52 11.17 16.89 -7.80
CA LEU A 52 11.08 16.91 -6.34
C LEU A 52 10.20 15.78 -5.83
N ASN A 53 9.07 15.51 -6.49
CA ASN A 53 8.21 14.40 -6.11
C ASN A 53 8.91 13.06 -6.32
N ARG A 54 9.66 12.89 -7.41
CA ARG A 54 10.47 11.68 -7.66
C ARG A 54 11.57 11.47 -6.63
N GLN A 55 12.34 12.51 -6.28
CA GLN A 55 13.36 12.41 -5.22
C GLN A 55 12.73 12.09 -3.86
N LYS A 56 11.58 12.68 -3.53
CA LYS A 56 10.84 12.34 -2.31
C LYS A 56 10.41 10.89 -2.32
N LYS A 57 9.86 10.38 -3.43
CA LYS A 57 9.52 8.96 -3.59
C LYS A 57 10.75 8.08 -3.34
N GLU A 58 11.87 8.30 -4.04
CA GLU A 58 13.15 7.58 -3.85
C GLU A 58 13.66 7.61 -2.41
N HIS A 59 13.53 8.74 -1.71
CA HIS A 59 13.95 8.86 -0.31
C HIS A 59 12.98 8.16 0.66
N THR A 60 11.67 8.17 0.39
CA THR A 60 10.66 7.41 1.13
C THR A 60 10.82 5.90 0.92
N TRP A 61 11.23 5.47 -0.29
CA TRP A 61 11.58 4.07 -0.62
C TRP A 61 12.78 3.54 0.17
N SER A 62 13.68 4.43 0.59
CA SER A 62 14.91 4.09 1.30
C SER A 62 14.73 3.98 2.82
N GLN A 63 13.67 4.57 3.37
CA GLN A 63 13.39 4.65 4.83
C GLN A 63 12.33 3.64 5.30
N VAL A 64 12.12 2.53 4.59
CA VAL A 64 11.20 1.45 5.01
C VAL A 64 11.66 0.88 6.35
N LYS A 65 11.05 1.33 7.45
CA LYS A 65 11.33 0.87 8.81
C LYS A 65 10.78 -0.55 8.98
N ALA A 66 11.70 -1.47 9.29
CA ALA A 66 11.55 -2.89 9.63
C ALA A 66 10.68 -3.71 8.67
N GLU A 67 11.35 -4.43 7.77
CA GLU A 67 10.80 -5.56 7.01
C GLU A 67 10.06 -6.49 7.98
N LYS A 68 8.76 -6.70 7.75
CA LYS A 68 7.99 -7.76 8.43
C LYS A 68 8.62 -9.09 8.04
N LYS A 69 9.57 -9.58 8.84
CA LYS A 69 10.30 -10.83 8.55
C LYS A 69 9.35 -12.02 8.40
N TYR A 70 8.26 -12.02 9.16
CA TYR A 70 7.21 -13.04 9.10
C TYR A 70 5.83 -12.37 9.09
N GLN A 71 5.08 -12.58 8.03
CA GLN A 71 3.69 -12.15 7.92
C GLN A 71 2.74 -13.27 8.33
N TYR A 72 3.06 -14.52 7.99
CA TYR A 72 2.25 -15.70 8.30
C TYR A 72 2.94 -16.67 9.25
N CYS A 73 2.15 -17.47 9.97
CA CYS A 73 2.68 -18.46 10.91
C CYS A 73 3.46 -19.59 10.21
N TRP A 74 3.07 -19.97 8.99
CA TRP A 74 3.76 -21.01 8.22
C TRP A 74 5.11 -20.54 7.68
N GLU A 75 5.34 -19.23 7.51
CA GLU A 75 6.65 -18.69 7.17
C GLU A 75 7.60 -18.78 8.37
N TYR A 76 7.09 -18.47 9.56
CA TYR A 76 7.85 -18.55 10.79
C TYR A 76 8.27 -19.99 11.12
N ARG A 77 7.38 -20.95 10.84
CA ARG A 77 7.63 -22.39 11.06
C ARG A 77 8.42 -23.05 9.93
N SER A 78 8.72 -22.32 8.86
CA SER A 78 9.44 -22.88 7.72
C SER A 78 10.94 -22.82 7.99
N ASP A 79 11.57 -23.98 8.15
CA ASP A 79 13.02 -24.07 8.34
C ASP A 79 13.82 -23.75 7.05
N ASN A 80 13.22 -23.96 5.87
CA ASN A 80 13.89 -23.84 4.55
C ASN A 80 13.13 -22.96 3.52
N GLY A 81 12.21 -22.10 3.96
CA GLY A 81 11.39 -21.25 3.08
C GLY A 81 10.23 -21.95 2.37
N GLY A 82 10.08 -23.28 2.52
CA GLY A 82 8.93 -24.06 2.04
C GLY A 82 7.84 -24.27 3.10
N VAL A 83 6.58 -24.30 2.68
CA VAL A 83 5.44 -24.59 3.56
C VAL A 83 5.34 -26.09 3.83
N SER A 84 5.28 -26.50 5.10
CA SER A 84 5.12 -27.91 5.49
C SER A 84 3.77 -28.49 5.03
N ASP A 85 3.70 -29.80 4.79
CA ASP A 85 2.45 -30.44 4.34
C ASP A 85 1.32 -30.30 5.38
N ASP A 86 1.66 -30.35 6.67
CA ASP A 86 0.75 -30.03 7.78
C ASP A 86 0.15 -28.62 7.68
N CYS A 87 0.95 -27.63 7.27
CA CYS A 87 0.45 -26.28 7.06
C CYS A 87 -0.47 -26.21 5.84
N LYS A 88 -0.21 -26.96 4.76
CA LYS A 88 -1.07 -26.96 3.56
C LYS A 88 -2.49 -27.44 3.85
N GLU A 89 -2.64 -28.37 4.80
CA GLU A 89 -3.95 -28.87 5.24
C GLU A 89 -4.63 -27.98 6.30
N CYS A 90 -3.91 -27.04 6.90
CA CYS A 90 -4.42 -26.15 7.93
C CYS A 90 -5.40 -25.10 7.37
N LEU A 91 -6.54 -24.91 8.05
CA LEU A 91 -7.53 -23.88 7.69
C LEU A 91 -6.90 -22.49 7.61
N THR A 92 -5.93 -22.17 8.47
CA THR A 92 -5.25 -20.87 8.43
C THR A 92 -4.52 -20.63 7.10
N TYR A 93 -3.90 -21.68 6.54
CA TYR A 93 -3.25 -21.61 5.24
C TYR A 93 -4.28 -21.61 4.09
N LYS A 94 -5.27 -22.51 4.14
CA LYS A 94 -6.32 -22.62 3.11
C LYS A 94 -7.18 -21.36 3.01
N SER A 95 -7.51 -20.74 4.14
CA SER A 95 -8.21 -19.45 4.20
C SER A 95 -7.27 -18.26 4.02
N LYS A 96 -5.97 -18.52 3.85
CA LYS A 96 -4.91 -17.53 3.66
C LYS A 96 -4.95 -16.40 4.72
N ALA A 97 -5.23 -16.76 5.97
CA ALA A 97 -5.40 -15.77 7.02
C ALA A 97 -4.06 -15.11 7.37
N SER A 98 -4.05 -13.77 7.37
CA SER A 98 -2.87 -12.97 7.72
C SER A 98 -2.31 -13.34 9.08
N ARG A 99 -3.18 -13.60 10.06
CA ARG A 99 -2.77 -14.00 11.41
C ARG A 99 -3.56 -15.21 11.90
N CYS A 100 -2.85 -16.25 12.31
CA CYS A 100 -3.45 -17.51 12.75
C CYS A 100 -4.43 -17.36 13.92
N TYR A 101 -4.14 -16.44 14.84
CA TYR A 101 -4.96 -16.16 16.01
C TYR A 101 -6.26 -15.37 15.70
N GLU A 102 -6.41 -14.77 14.52
CA GLU A 102 -7.68 -14.13 14.11
C GLU A 102 -8.79 -15.17 13.96
N LEU A 103 -8.45 -16.34 13.41
CA LEU A 103 -9.40 -17.43 13.24
C LEU A 103 -9.82 -18.08 14.57
N ARG A 104 -9.12 -17.84 15.68
CA ARG A 104 -9.53 -18.35 17.00
C ARG A 104 -10.90 -17.82 17.43
N LYS A 105 -11.29 -16.65 16.94
CA LYS A 105 -12.58 -16.02 17.23
C LYS A 105 -13.74 -16.64 16.45
N VAL A 106 -13.44 -17.46 15.43
CA VAL A 106 -14.46 -18.22 14.69
C VAL A 106 -14.89 -19.40 15.58
N SER A 107 -16.18 -19.47 15.86
CA SER A 107 -16.81 -20.25 16.92
C SER A 107 -16.48 -21.76 16.93
N SER A 108 -16.55 -22.34 18.14
CA SER A 108 -16.73 -23.78 18.44
C SER A 108 -15.89 -24.77 17.62
N GLY A 109 -14.56 -24.66 17.69
CA GLY A 109 -13.65 -25.72 17.22
C GLY A 109 -13.21 -25.62 15.75
N LEU A 110 -13.67 -24.60 15.02
CA LEU A 110 -13.23 -24.32 13.65
C LEU A 110 -12.09 -23.29 13.57
N GLY A 111 -11.76 -22.64 14.69
CA GLY A 111 -10.61 -21.74 14.77
C GLY A 111 -9.29 -22.49 14.78
N CYS A 112 -8.23 -21.86 14.26
CA CYS A 112 -6.83 -22.32 14.17
C CYS A 112 -6.65 -23.78 14.60
N LEU A 113 -6.83 -24.72 13.64
CA LEU A 113 -7.06 -26.16 13.85
C LEU A 113 -5.94 -26.93 14.60
N ARG A 114 -5.00 -26.23 15.25
CA ARG A 114 -3.86 -26.74 16.02
C ARG A 114 -3.08 -27.84 15.30
N ILE A 115 -3.11 -27.87 13.97
CA ILE A 115 -2.23 -28.76 13.20
C ILE A 115 -0.80 -28.24 13.43
N GLY A 116 -0.15 -28.81 14.44
CA GLY A 116 1.17 -28.46 14.98
C GLY A 116 1.25 -27.28 15.96
N CYS A 117 0.17 -26.76 16.55
CA CYS A 117 0.26 -25.70 17.57
C CYS A 117 0.05 -26.31 18.97
N GLU A 118 1.15 -26.61 19.66
CA GLU A 118 1.15 -27.35 20.93
C GLU A 118 0.95 -26.46 22.16
N VAL A 119 1.28 -25.16 22.05
CA VAL A 119 1.25 -24.20 23.16
C VAL A 119 0.18 -23.12 22.96
N SER A 120 -0.18 -22.43 24.04
CA SER A 120 -1.12 -21.31 23.97
C SER A 120 -0.52 -20.13 23.18
N CYS A 121 -1.35 -19.25 22.62
CA CYS A 121 -0.84 -18.05 21.92
C CYS A 121 0.02 -17.15 22.82
N LEU A 122 -0.25 -17.13 24.13
CA LEU A 122 0.56 -16.37 25.10
C LEU A 122 1.98 -16.93 25.23
N GLU A 123 2.17 -18.21 24.91
CA GLU A 123 3.45 -18.92 24.96
C GLU A 123 4.08 -19.09 23.57
N CYS A 124 3.32 -18.85 22.50
CA CYS A 124 3.75 -19.00 21.11
C CYS A 124 4.72 -17.89 20.68
N ASP A 125 5.90 -18.26 20.21
CA ASP A 125 6.94 -17.30 19.79
C ASP A 125 6.55 -16.51 18.54
N TYR A 126 5.86 -17.13 17.58
CA TYR A 126 5.28 -16.41 16.45
C TYR A 126 4.32 -15.31 16.93
N TYR A 127 3.41 -15.64 17.85
CA TYR A 127 2.46 -14.67 18.39
C TYR A 127 3.18 -13.52 19.09
N LYS A 128 4.16 -13.81 19.97
CA LYS A 128 4.94 -12.78 20.67
C LYS A 128 5.67 -11.84 19.70
N LEU A 129 6.12 -12.35 18.54
CA LEU A 129 6.83 -11.57 17.53
C LEU A 129 5.90 -10.66 16.72
N VAL A 130 4.69 -11.14 16.39
CA VAL A 130 3.80 -10.44 15.46
C VAL A 130 2.63 -9.72 16.11
N HIS A 131 2.28 -10.07 17.34
CA HIS A 131 1.17 -9.47 18.06
C HIS A 131 1.45 -7.99 18.33
N GLY A 132 0.49 -7.13 17.99
CA GLY A 132 0.63 -5.68 18.15
C GLY A 132 1.43 -4.99 17.04
N GLN A 133 1.88 -5.71 16.00
CA GLN A 133 2.42 -5.07 14.80
C GLN A 133 1.33 -4.22 14.13
N VAL A 134 1.74 -3.04 13.66
CA VAL A 134 0.87 -2.13 12.91
C VAL A 134 0.38 -2.77 11.61
N GLN A 135 -0.85 -2.45 11.23
CA GLN A 135 -1.42 -2.89 9.97
C GLN A 135 -0.89 -2.01 8.84
N SER A 136 -0.33 -2.62 7.80
CA SER A 136 0.23 -1.90 6.66
C SER A 136 -0.75 -1.90 5.49
N VAL A 137 -1.07 -0.72 4.99
CA VAL A 137 -2.03 -0.50 3.90
C VAL A 137 -1.34 0.17 2.74
N LEU A 138 -1.50 -0.40 1.56
CA LEU A 138 -1.02 0.18 0.31
C LEU A 138 -2.22 0.71 -0.49
N ILE A 139 -2.17 1.95 -0.96
CA ILE A 139 -3.26 2.60 -1.69
C ILE A 139 -2.78 2.90 -3.11
N LEU A 140 -3.34 2.18 -4.09
CA LEU A 140 -3.15 2.44 -5.50
C LEU A 140 -4.16 3.49 -5.97
N CYS A 141 -3.68 4.71 -6.20
CA CYS A 141 -4.50 5.83 -6.64
C CYS A 141 -3.64 6.93 -7.30
N GLU A 142 -4.07 7.41 -8.48
CA GLU A 142 -3.40 8.52 -9.18
C GLU A 142 -3.57 9.86 -8.43
N SER A 143 -4.58 9.98 -7.57
CA SER A 143 -4.89 11.20 -6.84
C SER A 143 -5.04 10.98 -5.34
N ARG A 144 -4.23 11.67 -4.54
CA ARG A 144 -4.38 11.68 -3.07
C ARG A 144 -5.72 12.24 -2.58
N LYS A 145 -6.60 12.70 -3.47
CA LYS A 145 -7.99 13.13 -3.19
C LYS A 145 -8.92 12.00 -2.76
N ILE A 146 -8.47 10.74 -2.85
CA ILE A 146 -9.20 9.59 -2.31
C ILE A 146 -9.42 9.68 -0.80
N LEU A 147 -8.50 10.35 -0.09
CA LEU A 147 -8.62 10.66 1.34
C LEU A 147 -9.13 12.07 1.58
N THR A 148 -10.03 12.20 2.55
CA THR A 148 -10.54 13.50 3.02
C THR A 148 -9.53 14.22 3.91
N ASP A 149 -8.76 13.47 4.71
CA ASP A 149 -7.70 14.00 5.58
C ASP A 149 -6.34 14.01 4.85
N ARG A 150 -5.65 15.16 4.89
CA ARG A 150 -4.35 15.40 4.22
C ARG A 150 -3.16 15.40 5.18
N SER A 151 -3.37 15.09 6.46
CA SER A 151 -2.30 15.04 7.47
C SER A 151 -1.27 13.94 7.14
N LYS A 152 0.01 14.17 7.46
CA LYS A 152 1.16 13.38 7.00
C LYS A 152 0.98 11.87 7.19
N LEU A 153 0.91 11.14 6.08
CA LEU A 153 0.34 9.80 5.93
C LEU A 153 1.25 8.63 6.32
N ASP A 154 2.39 8.84 7.00
CA ASP A 154 3.34 7.74 7.20
C ASP A 154 2.92 6.80 8.35
N PHE A 155 2.29 7.31 9.42
CA PHE A 155 1.79 6.54 10.56
C PHE A 155 0.61 7.27 11.23
N VAL A 156 -0.58 6.67 11.21
CA VAL A 156 -1.77 7.24 11.89
C VAL A 156 -2.59 6.10 12.47
N ASN A 157 -2.98 6.20 13.75
CA ASN A 157 -3.95 5.31 14.40
C ASN A 157 -3.69 3.79 14.20
N ASP A 158 -2.46 3.33 14.44
CA ASP A 158 -2.02 1.93 14.30
C ASP A 158 -1.96 1.41 12.84
N LEU A 159 -2.15 2.29 11.86
CA LEU A 159 -2.03 1.99 10.43
C LEU A 159 -0.77 2.66 9.85
N GLN A 160 -0.04 1.89 9.05
CA GLN A 160 1.03 2.38 8.20
C GLN A 160 0.51 2.45 6.76
N VAL A 161 0.22 3.66 6.27
CA VAL A 161 -0.40 3.85 4.96
C VAL A 161 0.64 4.31 3.94
N ARG A 162 0.61 3.76 2.73
CA ARG A 162 1.45 4.22 1.62
C ARG A 162 0.64 4.39 0.36
N PHE A 163 1.04 5.36 -0.47
CA PHE A 163 0.43 5.62 -1.76
C PHE A 163 1.36 5.16 -2.87
N VAL A 164 0.75 4.53 -3.87
CA VAL A 164 1.36 4.21 -5.16
C VAL A 164 0.48 4.76 -6.27
N GLU A 165 1.13 5.30 -7.29
CA GLU A 165 0.43 5.99 -8.39
C GLU A 165 0.22 5.06 -9.60
N ASP A 166 0.93 3.94 -9.66
CA ASP A 166 0.83 2.97 -10.74
C ASP A 166 0.99 1.50 -10.28
N GLU A 167 0.53 0.59 -11.14
CA GLU A 167 0.49 -0.86 -10.88
C GLU A 167 1.88 -1.48 -10.75
N TYR A 168 2.88 -0.94 -11.46
CA TYR A 168 4.24 -1.45 -11.43
C TYR A 168 4.90 -1.14 -10.09
N GLU A 169 4.77 0.12 -9.65
CA GLU A 169 5.19 0.58 -8.32
C GLU A 169 4.51 -0.25 -7.24
N CYS A 170 3.20 -0.51 -7.37
CA CYS A 170 2.45 -1.38 -6.47
C CYS A 170 3.03 -2.80 -6.43
N SER A 171 3.19 -3.45 -7.59
CA SER A 171 3.70 -4.83 -7.69
C SER A 171 5.10 -4.98 -7.07
N TYR A 172 6.01 -4.06 -7.36
CA TYR A 172 7.36 -4.04 -6.76
C TYR A 172 7.31 -3.85 -5.24
N LEU A 173 6.41 -3.00 -4.77
CA LEU A 173 6.32 -2.69 -3.37
C LEU A 173 5.78 -3.82 -2.52
N VAL A 174 4.83 -4.58 -3.05
CA VAL A 174 4.11 -5.61 -2.29
C VAL A 174 5.09 -6.61 -1.68
N GLU A 175 6.17 -6.94 -2.38
CA GLU A 175 7.23 -7.84 -1.89
C GLU A 175 8.01 -7.26 -0.70
N LYS A 176 8.36 -5.97 -0.75
CA LYS A 176 9.18 -5.30 0.27
C LYS A 176 8.37 -4.74 1.45
N PHE A 177 7.24 -4.14 1.14
CA PHE A 177 6.35 -3.49 2.11
C PHE A 177 5.41 -4.49 2.80
N ARG A 178 5.13 -5.64 2.15
CA ARG A 178 4.27 -6.71 2.67
C ARG A 178 2.96 -6.18 3.26
N PRO A 179 2.12 -5.49 2.45
CA PRO A 179 0.87 -4.92 2.93
C PRO A 179 -0.08 -6.01 3.45
N ASP A 180 -0.83 -5.69 4.50
CA ASP A 180 -1.96 -6.52 4.95
C ASP A 180 -3.19 -6.27 4.05
N PHE A 181 -3.32 -5.05 3.54
CA PHE A 181 -4.39 -4.63 2.65
C PHE A 181 -3.85 -3.78 1.48
N ILE A 182 -4.40 -4.00 0.28
CA ILE A 182 -4.24 -3.09 -0.85
C ILE A 182 -5.59 -2.48 -1.17
N ILE A 183 -5.65 -1.15 -1.21
CA ILE A 183 -6.81 -0.40 -1.69
C ILE A 183 -6.57 -0.03 -3.14
N ILE A 184 -7.52 -0.33 -4.01
CA ILE A 184 -7.46 -0.01 -5.44
C ILE A 184 -8.56 1.00 -5.78
N ASP A 185 -8.17 2.17 -6.28
CA ASP A 185 -9.15 3.13 -6.80
C ASP A 185 -9.72 2.67 -8.15
N VAL A 186 -11.02 2.43 -8.23
CA VAL A 186 -11.67 2.02 -9.49
C VAL A 186 -11.61 3.11 -10.58
N ALA A 187 -11.13 4.33 -10.24
CA ALA A 187 -10.86 5.38 -11.23
C ALA A 187 -9.89 4.97 -12.36
N TYR A 188 -9.03 3.97 -12.15
CA TYR A 188 -8.17 3.42 -13.22
C TYR A 188 -8.95 2.74 -14.36
N GLY A 189 -10.25 2.53 -14.17
CA GLY A 189 -11.13 1.85 -15.11
C GLY A 189 -11.30 0.38 -14.74
N ARG A 190 -12.50 -0.14 -15.02
CA ARG A 190 -12.95 -1.48 -14.64
C ARG A 190 -12.01 -2.60 -15.11
N LYS A 191 -11.82 -2.73 -16.43
CA LYS A 191 -10.98 -3.79 -17.03
C LYS A 191 -9.55 -3.80 -16.47
N ARG A 192 -9.02 -2.60 -16.21
CA ARG A 192 -7.67 -2.42 -15.68
C ARG A 192 -7.60 -2.86 -14.21
N THR A 193 -8.59 -2.48 -13.42
CA THR A 193 -8.75 -2.91 -12.02
C THR A 193 -8.89 -4.43 -11.92
N GLU A 194 -9.76 -5.05 -12.71
CA GLU A 194 -9.96 -6.50 -12.76
C GLU A 194 -8.66 -7.25 -13.12
N ALA A 195 -7.98 -6.82 -14.19
CA ALA A 195 -6.71 -7.42 -14.60
C ALA A 195 -5.64 -7.30 -13.50
N PHE A 196 -5.59 -6.15 -12.81
CA PHE A 196 -4.65 -5.92 -11.72
C PHE A 196 -4.95 -6.79 -10.50
N CYS A 197 -6.21 -6.91 -10.08
CA CYS A 197 -6.64 -7.83 -9.00
C CYS A 197 -6.23 -9.28 -9.32
N ASN A 198 -6.56 -9.75 -10.51
CA ASN A 198 -6.25 -11.12 -10.95
C ASN A 198 -4.72 -11.36 -10.98
N ASN A 199 -3.94 -10.38 -11.44
CA ASN A 199 -2.48 -10.49 -11.44
C ASN A 199 -1.89 -10.52 -10.02
N LEU A 200 -2.38 -9.67 -9.11
CA LEU A 200 -1.96 -9.68 -7.71
C LEU A 200 -2.32 -10.99 -7.00
N TYR A 201 -3.52 -11.51 -7.27
CA TYR A 201 -4.02 -12.74 -6.63
C TYR A 201 -3.27 -14.00 -7.09
N ASN A 202 -2.89 -14.05 -8.36
CA ASN A 202 -2.19 -15.18 -8.97
C ASN A 202 -0.66 -15.09 -8.90
N ASP A 203 -0.06 -13.97 -8.47
CA ASP A 203 1.38 -13.85 -8.34
C ASP A 203 1.88 -14.68 -7.14
N PRO A 204 2.64 -15.77 -7.36
CA PRO A 204 3.09 -16.66 -6.29
C PRO A 204 4.09 -15.99 -5.32
N ARG A 205 4.70 -14.87 -5.73
CA ARG A 205 5.64 -14.10 -4.89
C ARG A 205 4.91 -13.19 -3.91
N ILE A 206 3.64 -12.87 -4.21
CA ILE A 206 2.87 -11.93 -3.42
C ILE A 206 2.26 -12.69 -2.24
N PRO A 207 2.56 -12.26 -1.00
CA PRO A 207 1.83 -12.79 0.15
C PRO A 207 0.34 -12.54 -0.06
N VAL A 208 -0.52 -13.42 0.43
CA VAL A 208 -1.97 -13.22 0.31
C VAL A 208 -2.38 -11.88 0.96
N VAL A 209 -2.58 -10.89 0.10
CA VAL A 209 -3.04 -9.56 0.49
C VAL A 209 -4.56 -9.50 0.33
N ARG A 210 -5.23 -8.82 1.27
CA ARG A 210 -6.66 -8.55 1.18
C ARG A 210 -6.91 -7.32 0.31
N LEU A 211 -7.64 -7.48 -0.79
CA LEU A 211 -7.94 -6.38 -1.72
C LEU A 211 -9.21 -5.64 -1.33
N ILE A 212 -9.16 -4.31 -1.26
CA ILE A 212 -10.30 -3.44 -1.01
C ILE A 212 -10.50 -2.51 -2.21
N LEU A 213 -11.71 -2.48 -2.78
CA LEU A 213 -12.02 -1.56 -3.87
C LEU A 213 -12.52 -0.22 -3.34
N ALA A 214 -11.96 0.88 -3.83
CA ALA A 214 -12.44 2.22 -3.54
C ALA A 214 -13.23 2.79 -4.73
N SER A 215 -14.52 3.03 -4.52
CA SER A 215 -15.46 3.41 -5.58
C SER A 215 -16.43 4.51 -5.09
N PRO A 216 -16.93 5.42 -5.96
CA PRO A 216 -17.93 6.40 -5.53
C PRO A 216 -19.32 5.78 -5.39
N ILE A 217 -19.57 4.68 -6.11
CA ILE A 217 -20.84 3.96 -6.16
C ILE A 217 -20.58 2.51 -5.73
N MET A 218 -21.44 2.00 -4.85
CA MET A 218 -21.41 0.60 -4.43
C MET A 218 -22.18 -0.21 -5.46
N ASP A 219 -21.48 -1.05 -6.21
CA ASP A 219 -22.11 -2.09 -7.03
C ASP A 219 -21.61 -3.46 -6.55
N PHE A 220 -22.44 -4.11 -5.74
CA PHE A 220 -22.09 -5.33 -5.03
C PHE A 220 -22.11 -6.57 -5.94
N GLN A 221 -22.77 -6.49 -7.10
CA GLN A 221 -22.93 -7.63 -8.00
C GLN A 221 -21.73 -7.85 -8.93
N GLU A 222 -20.90 -6.82 -9.15
CA GLU A 222 -19.84 -6.87 -10.17
C GLU A 222 -18.49 -7.39 -9.66
N TYR A 223 -18.29 -7.51 -8.35
CA TYR A 223 -16.98 -7.79 -7.73
C TYR A 223 -17.01 -8.89 -6.67
N CYS A 224 -18.09 -9.68 -6.60
CA CYS A 224 -18.23 -10.83 -5.70
C CYS A 224 -17.41 -12.06 -6.16
N ASP A 225 -16.11 -11.86 -6.38
CA ASP A 225 -15.16 -12.94 -6.61
C ASP A 225 -14.32 -13.19 -5.34
N ASN A 226 -13.80 -14.41 -5.17
CA ASN A 226 -13.01 -14.83 -4.01
C ASN A 226 -11.75 -13.97 -3.72
N GLU A 227 -11.41 -13.05 -4.62
CA GLU A 227 -10.21 -12.22 -4.59
C GLU A 227 -10.39 -10.92 -3.80
N ILE A 228 -11.63 -10.43 -3.67
CA ILE A 228 -11.92 -9.10 -3.13
C ILE A 228 -12.46 -9.22 -1.69
N PHE A 229 -11.73 -8.60 -0.75
CA PHE A 229 -12.09 -8.63 0.67
C PHE A 229 -13.26 -7.70 1.00
N GLY A 230 -13.34 -6.54 0.33
CA GLY A 230 -14.41 -5.58 0.58
C GLY A 230 -14.33 -4.35 -0.31
N TRP A 231 -15.19 -3.38 -0.02
CA TRP A 231 -15.24 -2.12 -0.74
C TRP A 231 -15.36 -0.95 0.26
N ILE A 232 -14.94 0.23 -0.18
CA ILE A 232 -15.05 1.48 0.57
C ILE A 232 -15.52 2.62 -0.34
N LYS A 233 -16.44 3.46 0.19
CA LYS A 233 -16.96 4.61 -0.55
C LYS A 233 -15.94 5.74 -0.57
N LYS A 234 -15.61 6.27 -1.75
CA LYS A 234 -14.73 7.45 -1.87
C LYS A 234 -15.52 8.78 -1.94
N PRO A 235 -14.97 9.89 -1.43
CA PRO A 235 -13.76 9.97 -0.60
C PRO A 235 -14.02 9.45 0.83
N PHE A 236 -12.99 8.91 1.48
CA PHE A 236 -13.08 8.38 2.85
C PHE A 236 -11.99 8.94 3.78
N THR A 237 -12.23 8.80 5.07
CA THR A 237 -11.31 9.10 6.16
C THR A 237 -10.50 7.86 6.55
N LEU A 238 -9.39 8.06 7.25
CA LEU A 238 -8.58 6.95 7.78
C LEU A 238 -9.34 6.12 8.84
N GLU A 239 -10.30 6.73 9.52
CA GLU A 239 -11.16 6.04 10.49
C GLU A 239 -12.17 5.12 9.81
N GLU A 240 -12.81 5.58 8.72
CA GLU A 240 -13.66 4.74 7.88
C GLU A 240 -12.88 3.56 7.28
N LEU A 241 -11.63 3.80 6.85
CA LEU A 241 -10.74 2.73 6.41
C LEU A 241 -10.44 1.72 7.53
N LYS A 242 -10.15 2.19 8.75
CA LYS A 242 -9.91 1.32 9.91
C LYS A 242 -11.14 0.48 10.24
N ASN A 243 -12.34 1.05 10.14
CA ASN A 243 -13.60 0.35 10.38
C ASN A 243 -13.88 -0.70 9.30
N CYS A 244 -13.63 -0.36 8.02
CA CYS A 244 -13.71 -1.29 6.89
C CYS A 244 -12.76 -2.50 7.09
N ILE A 245 -11.50 -2.25 7.45
CA ILE A 245 -10.50 -3.30 7.73
C ILE A 245 -10.93 -4.22 8.89
N LYS A 246 -11.57 -3.66 9.93
CA LYS A 246 -12.08 -4.43 11.07
C LYS A 246 -13.38 -5.18 10.79
N GLY A 247 -13.99 -5.00 9.61
CA GLY A 247 -15.31 -5.55 9.30
C GLY A 247 -16.43 -4.93 10.14
N ILE A 248 -16.22 -3.74 10.69
CA ILE A 248 -17.26 -3.01 11.42
C ILE A 248 -18.09 -2.27 10.37
N SER A 249 -19.28 -2.80 10.06
CA SER A 249 -20.27 -2.04 9.29
C SER A 249 -20.67 -0.81 10.11
N LEU A 250 -20.49 0.38 9.52
CA LEU A 250 -21.17 1.58 10.00
C LEU A 250 -22.66 1.38 9.70
N THR A 251 -23.41 0.88 10.68
CA THR A 251 -24.87 0.87 10.62
C THR A 251 -25.34 2.32 10.57
N GLU A 252 -26.26 2.61 9.65
CA GLU A 252 -26.88 3.94 9.44
C GLU A 252 -27.81 4.33 10.60
N GLU A 253 -27.30 4.42 11.83
CA GLU A 253 -28.06 4.85 13.00
C GLU A 253 -27.55 6.19 13.55
N SER A 254 -27.72 7.26 12.76
CA SER A 254 -27.79 8.63 13.29
C SER A 254 -28.34 9.62 12.25
N LYS A 255 -29.51 9.31 11.67
CA LYS A 255 -30.40 10.31 11.06
C LYS A 255 -31.85 10.04 11.48
N ALA A 256 -32.12 10.24 12.76
CA ALA A 256 -33.46 10.48 13.27
C ALA A 256 -33.35 11.32 14.56
N SER A 257 -33.31 12.63 14.40
CA SER A 257 -33.72 13.63 15.39
C SER A 257 -34.26 14.82 14.64
#